data_AF-A0A0N0HPQ1-F1
#
_entry.id   AF-A0A0N0HPQ1-F1
#
_cell.length_a   1.000
_cell.length_b   1.000
_cell.length_c   1.000
_cell.angle_alpha   90.00
_cell.angle_beta   90.00
_cell.angle_gamma   90.00
#
_symmetry.space_group_name_H-M   'P 1'
#
loop_
_entity.id
_entity.type
_entity.pdbx_description
1 polymer ?
#
loop_
_entity_poly.entity_id
_entity_poly.type
_entity_poly.pdbx_seq_one_letter_code
_entity_poly.pdbx_strand_id
1 'polypeptide(L)' 'MQEWFEAGACDGFWLCPDVYEDGIDTFVDEVVPILQQRGLFHNDYEGDTLRDHLGVEYQYGMNQPVASA' A
#
# COMPACT_ATOMS: atom_id res chain seq x y z
N MET A 1 -11.22 -8.42 0.68
CA MET A 1 -9.93 -7.84 0.25
C MET A 1 -9.49 -8.44 -1.08
N GLN A 2 -9.11 -9.72 -1.14
CA GLN A 2 -8.63 -10.35 -2.38
C GLN A 2 -9.58 -10.21 -3.57
N GLU A 3 -10.87 -10.54 -3.43
CA GLU A 3 -11.84 -10.41 -4.52
C GLU A 3 -11.90 -8.99 -5.11
N TRP A 4 -11.83 -7.96 -4.26
CA TRP A 4 -11.88 -6.57 -4.71
C TRP A 4 -10.59 -6.15 -5.41
N PHE A 5 -9.44 -6.61 -4.91
CA PHE A 5 -8.15 -6.38 -5.54
C PHE A 5 -8.06 -7.08 -6.90
N GLU A 6 -8.44 -8.36 -6.98
CA GLU A 6 -8.44 -9.14 -8.22
C GLU A 6 -9.46 -8.63 -9.25
N ALA A 7 -10.56 -8.03 -8.79
CA ALA A 7 -11.52 -7.33 -9.64
C ALA A 7 -11.03 -5.96 -10.15
N GLY A 8 -9.85 -5.50 -9.72
CA GLY A 8 -9.31 -4.19 -10.07
C GLY A 8 -10.09 -3.02 -9.45
N ALA A 9 -10.81 -3.26 -8.35
CA ALA A 9 -11.60 -2.23 -7.68
C ALA A 9 -10.74 -1.30 -6.80
N CYS A 10 -9.54 -1.74 -6.42
CA CYS A 10 -8.59 -0.99 -5.59
C CYS A 10 -7.16 -1.53 -5.72
N ASP A 11 -6.17 -0.65 -5.57
CA ASP A 11 -4.74 -1.01 -5.50
C ASP A 11 -4.27 -1.29 -4.06
N GLY A 12 -5.05 -0.89 -3.06
CA GLY A 12 -4.72 -1.05 -1.65
C GLY A 12 -5.90 -0.69 -0.75
N PHE A 13 -5.72 -0.89 0.56
CA PHE A 13 -6.75 -0.67 1.56
C PHE A 13 -6.27 0.28 2.65
N TRP A 14 -7.17 1.15 3.10
CA TRP A 14 -6.99 1.89 4.34
C TRP A 14 -7.65 1.12 5.48
N LEU A 15 -6.92 0.89 6.56
CA LEU A 15 -7.40 0.13 7.71
C LEU A 15 -7.80 1.08 8.84
N CYS A 16 -8.97 0.83 9.42
CA CYS A 16 -9.48 1.56 10.58
C CYS A 16 -10.12 0.56 11.55
N PRO A 17 -9.35 0.01 12.49
CA PRO A 17 -9.87 -0.87 13.52
C PRO A 17 -10.82 -0.11 14.46
N ASP A 18 -11.82 -0.83 14.98
CA ASP A 18 -12.75 -0.30 15.99
C ASP A 18 -12.09 -0.22 17.38
N VAL A 19 -11.16 -1.14 17.66
CA VAL A 19 -10.36 -1.18 18.89
C VAL A 19 -8.91 -0.81 18.56
N TYR A 20 -8.45 0.31 19.13
CA TYR A 20 -7.11 0.86 18.84
C TYR A 20 -5.98 0.12 19.57
N GLU A 21 -6.28 -0.54 20.70
CA GLU A 21 -5.26 -1.17 21.55
C GLU A 21 -4.66 -2.42 20.90
N ASP A 22 -5.45 -3.23 20.19
CA ASP A 22 -5.04 -4.52 19.65
C ASP A 22 -5.49 -4.79 18.20
N GLY A 23 -6.34 -3.93 17.63
CA GLY A 23 -6.95 -4.20 16.32
C GLY A 23 -5.95 -4.20 15.16
N ILE A 24 -4.89 -3.39 15.25
CA ILE A 24 -3.78 -3.44 14.29
C ILE A 24 -2.94 -4.70 14.48
N ASP A 25 -2.55 -5.01 15.72
CA ASP A 25 -1.74 -6.19 16.04
C ASP A 25 -2.43 -7.48 15.58
N THR A 26 -3.73 -7.61 15.86
CA THR A 26 -4.54 -8.74 15.38
C THR A 26 -4.54 -8.85 13.86
N PHE A 27 -4.68 -7.73 13.15
CA PHE A 27 -4.64 -7.75 11.67
C PHE A 27 -3.27 -8.17 11.16
N VAL A 28 -2.20 -7.65 11.76
CA VAL A 28 -0.82 -7.99 11.38
C VAL A 28 -0.53 -9.45 11.65
N ASP A 29 -0.92 -9.98 12.81
CA ASP A 29 -0.60 -11.35 13.21
C ASP A 29 -1.45 -12.40 12.49
N GLU A 30 -2.72 -12.09 12.18
CA GLU A 30 -3.64 -13.07 11.59
C GLU A 30 -3.81 -12.91 10.07
N VAL A 31 -3.88 -11.69 9.55
CA VAL A 31 -4.25 -11.45 8.15
C VAL A 31 -3.03 -11.32 7.24
N VAL A 32 -1.98 -10.62 7.65
CA VAL A 32 -0.78 -10.42 6.82
C VAL A 32 -0.14 -11.75 6.39
N PRO A 33 0.03 -12.77 7.26
CA PRO A 33 0.60 -14.06 6.85
C PRO A 33 -0.24 -14.75 5.77
N ILE A 34 -1.56 -14.63 5.82
CA ILE A 34 -2.47 -15.20 4.82
C ILE A 34 -2.29 -14.48 3.48
N LEU A 35 -2.16 -13.16 3.47
CA LEU A 35 -1.93 -12.39 2.25
C LEU A 35 -0.56 -12.70 1.64
N GLN A 36 0.49 -12.83 2.46
CA GLN A 36 1.83 -13.25 2.04
C GLN A 36 1.83 -14.66 1.44
N GLN A 37 1.19 -15.63 2.11
CA GLN A 37 1.08 -17.01 1.60
C GLN A 37 0.38 -17.06 0.24
N ARG A 38 -0.57 -16.15 -0.01
CA ARG A 38 -1.29 -16.04 -1.29
C ARG A 38 -0.55 -15.21 -2.33
N GLY A 39 0.60 -14.63 -2.02
CA GLY A 39 1.35 -13.76 -2.93
C GLY A 39 0.69 -12.40 -3.17
N LEU A 40 -0.19 -11.96 -2.27
CA LEU A 40 -0.92 -10.68 -2.37
C LEU A 40 -0.28 -9.56 -1.54
N PHE A 41 0.73 -9.87 -0.74
CA PHE A 41 1.47 -8.90 0.07
C PHE A 41 2.95 -9.27 0.11
N HIS A 42 3.81 -8.27 0.21
CA HIS A 42 5.26 -8.46 0.22
C HIS A 42 5.74 -9.12 1.53
N ASN A 43 6.86 -9.84 1.46
CA ASN A 43 7.49 -10.46 2.64
C ASN A 43 8.49 -9.53 3.32
N ASP A 44 9.02 -8.57 2.59
CA ASP A 44 9.95 -7.56 3.08
C ASP A 44 9.78 -6.28 2.26
N TYR A 45 10.25 -5.15 2.80
CA TYR A 45 10.20 -3.87 2.12
C TYR A 45 11.44 -3.68 1.24
N GLU A 46 11.24 -3.19 0.02
CA GLU A 46 12.33 -2.81 -0.87
C GLU A 46 12.45 -1.27 -0.95
N GLY A 47 13.67 -0.76 -0.80
CA GLY A 47 13.96 0.67 -0.83
C GLY A 47 13.71 1.40 0.49
N ASP A 48 14.16 2.66 0.54
CA ASP A 48 14.27 3.43 1.78
C ASP A 48 13.20 4.52 1.90
N THR A 49 12.39 4.73 0.86
CA THR A 49 11.38 5.78 0.81
C THR A 49 9.99 5.22 0.62
N LEU A 50 8.98 5.97 1.09
CA LEU A 50 7.58 5.65 0.83
C LEU A 50 7.27 5.51 -0.66
N ARG A 51 7.99 6.25 -1.52
CA ARG A 51 7.82 6.13 -2.98
C ARG A 51 8.27 4.77 -3.48
N ASP A 52 9.39 4.27 -2.99
CA ASP A 52 9.89 2.94 -3.32
C ASP A 52 8.88 1.87 -2.90
N HIS A 53 8.34 1.99 -1.68
CA HIS A 53 7.33 1.06 -1.14
C HIS A 53 6.01 1.06 -1.93
N LEU A 54 5.67 2.18 -2.57
CA LEU A 54 4.47 2.32 -3.40
C LEU A 54 4.73 2.05 -4.89
N GLY A 55 5.97 1.77 -5.31
CA GLY A 55 6.34 1.62 -6.72
C GLY A 55 6.21 2.91 -7.54
N VAL A 56 6.32 4.08 -6.89
CA VAL A 56 6.17 5.39 -7.54
C VAL A 56 7.54 5.93 -7.91
N GLU A 57 7.77 6.17 -9.20
CA GLU A 57 9.03 6.74 -9.68
C GLU A 57 9.33 8.14 -9.08
N TYR A 58 10.62 8.49 -9.05
CA TYR A 58 11.06 9.79 -8.60
C TYR A 58 10.61 10.89 -9.58
N GLN A 59 9.60 11.66 -9.17
CA GLN A 59 9.08 12.79 -9.94
C GLN A 59 9.61 14.11 -9.36
N TYR A 60 10.84 14.48 -9.70
CA TYR A 60 11.31 15.85 -9.47
C TYR A 60 10.89 16.73 -10.65
N GLY A 61 10.08 17.76 -10.39
CA GLY A 61 9.89 18.85 -11.34
C GLY A 61 8.88 18.65 -12.47
N MET A 62 7.83 17.82 -12.33
CA MET A 62 6.69 17.85 -13.28
C MET A 62 5.80 19.11 -13.15
N ASN A 63 6.34 20.22 -12.66
CA ASN A 63 5.83 21.53 -13.02
C ASN A 63 6.39 21.83 -14.41
N GLN A 64 5.66 21.47 -15.48
CA GLN A 64 5.85 22.18 -16.73
C GLN A 64 5.66 23.66 -16.41
N PRO A 65 6.64 24.55 -16.67
CA PRO A 65 6.43 25.96 -16.46
C PRO A 65 5.24 26.35 -17.33
N VAL A 66 4.16 26.80 -16.70
CA VAL A 66 3.03 27.40 -17.41
C VAL A 66 3.65 28.50 -18.25
N ALA A 67 3.70 28.32 -19.57
CA ALA A 67 4.27 29.29 -20.48
C ALA A 67 3.54 30.62 -20.22
N SER A 68 4.26 31.59 -19.67
CA SER A 68 3.72 32.91 -19.38
C SER A 68 3.48 33.58 -20.73
N ALA A 69 2.21 33.79 -21.06
CA ALA A 69 1.78 34.67 -22.15
C ALA A 69 1.83 36.13 -21.71
#